data_AF-A0A7K1UH45-F1
#
_entry.id   AF-A0A7K1UH45-F1
#
_cell.length_a   1.000
_cell.length_b   1.000
_cell.length_c   1.000
_cell.angle_alpha   90.00
_cell.angle_beta   90.00
_cell.angle_gamma   90.00
#
_symmetry.space_group_name_H-M   'P 1'
#
loop_
_entity.id
_entity.type
_entity.pdbx_description
1 polymer ?
#
loop_
_entity_poly.entity_id
_entity_poly.type
_entity_poly.pdbx_seq_one_letter_code
_entity_poly.pdbx_strand_id
1 'polypeptide(L)'
;MTRVEAEARIKSGRLGVPATEVEVPGVSLQDGGPVKVKVEPLPYALVDTLPGMPRQEAVMVFDAALAGRYGYGKAVRDPDLDGAENVLPIRDTARWRELRAFADAGSESPGESRCRVIIDELGFQAPQLQKELSVPRIGRIRVDFWWEDVVCEFDEMIKYTHGFSGQAAEQVVQWEKLREDALRLLDYRVVRLTWSDLEDPEELGRKLLLAGVPHRALRQFTTAA
;
A
#
# COMPACT_ATOMS: atom_id res chain seq x y z
N MET A 1 -2.31 19.02 20.64
CA MET A 1 -2.30 18.67 22.07
C MET A 1 -1.03 17.88 22.32
N THR A 2 -0.22 18.27 23.30
CA THR A 2 1.03 17.58 23.62
C THR A 2 0.77 16.23 24.30
N ARG A 3 1.73 15.31 24.27
CA ARG A 3 1.65 14.03 24.99
C ARG A 3 1.43 14.19 26.49
N VAL A 4 2.07 15.18 27.11
CA VAL A 4 1.91 15.48 28.55
C VAL A 4 0.47 15.89 28.87
N GLU A 5 -0.11 16.75 28.04
CA GLU A 5 -1.53 17.14 28.15
C GLU A 5 -2.47 15.96 27.92
N ALA A 6 -2.15 15.11 26.93
CA ALA A 6 -2.93 13.90 26.63
C ALA A 6 -2.94 12.92 27.82
N GLU A 7 -1.78 12.61 28.40
CA GLU A 7 -1.65 11.72 29.56
C GLU A 7 -2.39 12.26 30.80
N ALA A 8 -2.31 13.56 31.06
CA ALA A 8 -3.05 14.20 32.14
C ALA A 8 -4.57 14.10 31.94
N ARG A 9 -5.04 14.24 30.70
CA ARG A 9 -6.46 14.09 30.33
C ARG A 9 -6.94 12.65 30.41
N ILE A 10 -6.12 11.67 30.01
CA ILE A 10 -6.43 10.24 30.15
C ILE A 10 -6.58 9.89 31.64
N LYS A 11 -5.59 10.22 32.47
CA LYS A 11 -5.60 9.93 33.92
C LYS A 11 -6.77 10.59 34.66
N SER A 12 -7.23 11.74 34.19
CA SER A 12 -8.39 12.45 34.76
C SER A 12 -9.74 12.02 34.18
N GLY A 13 -9.77 11.08 33.23
CA GLY A 13 -11.00 10.69 32.51
C GLY A 13 -11.58 11.80 31.62
N ARG A 14 -10.80 12.86 31.34
CA ARG A 14 -11.20 14.03 30.54
C ARG A 14 -10.67 13.98 29.11
N LEU A 15 -10.01 12.90 28.71
CA LEU A 15 -9.71 12.64 27.31
C LEU A 15 -11.00 12.15 26.63
N GLY A 16 -11.76 13.07 26.06
CA GLY A 16 -12.72 12.72 25.04
C GLY A 16 -12.00 12.71 23.70
N VAL A 17 -11.84 11.54 23.08
CA VAL A 17 -11.48 11.49 21.66
C VAL A 17 -12.55 12.32 20.93
N PRO A 18 -12.16 13.36 20.15
CA PRO A 18 -13.14 14.18 19.46
C PRO A 18 -13.94 13.26 18.55
N ALA A 19 -15.26 13.38 18.54
CA ALA A 19 -16.07 12.62 17.59
C ALA A 19 -16.29 13.46 16.32
N THR A 20 -16.42 12.79 15.19
CA THR A 20 -16.84 13.41 13.93
C THR A 20 -18.16 12.81 13.46
N GLU A 21 -18.91 13.55 12.65
CA GLU A 21 -20.06 13.01 11.94
C GLU A 21 -19.66 12.65 10.52
N VAL A 22 -20.11 11.50 10.05
CA VAL A 22 -19.94 11.06 8.66
C VAL A 22 -21.29 10.67 8.08
N GLU A 23 -21.49 10.96 6.80
CA GLU A 23 -22.64 10.49 6.05
C GLU A 23 -22.46 9.02 5.70
N VAL A 24 -23.50 8.21 5.90
CA VAL A 24 -23.47 6.78 5.56
C VAL A 24 -23.66 6.63 4.05
N PRO A 25 -22.66 6.14 3.30
CA PRO A 25 -22.76 6.05 1.85
C PRO A 25 -23.94 5.15 1.42
N GLY A 26 -24.77 5.66 0.51
CA GLY A 26 -25.92 4.91 -0.04
C GLY A 26 -27.12 4.78 0.90
N VAL A 27 -27.16 5.53 2.01
CA VAL A 27 -28.28 5.50 2.96
C VAL A 27 -28.87 6.90 3.16
N SER A 28 -30.19 7.01 2.96
CA SER A 28 -30.95 8.26 3.13
C SER A 28 -32.14 8.05 4.06
N LEU A 29 -32.54 9.11 4.74
CA LEU A 29 -33.80 9.19 5.48
C LEU A 29 -34.98 9.18 4.51
N GLN A 30 -36.20 8.93 5.02
CA GLN A 30 -37.42 8.88 4.19
C GLN A 30 -37.74 10.22 3.51
N ASP A 31 -37.28 11.34 4.07
CA ASP A 31 -37.39 12.68 3.49
C ASP A 31 -36.29 13.00 2.46
N GLY A 32 -35.42 12.04 2.15
CA GLY A 32 -34.29 12.19 1.24
C GLY A 32 -33.04 12.81 1.87
N GLY A 33 -33.06 13.17 3.16
CA GLY A 33 -31.89 13.68 3.87
C GLY A 33 -30.79 12.62 4.06
N PRO A 34 -29.51 13.00 4.16
CA PRO A 34 -28.43 12.05 4.41
C PRO A 34 -28.51 11.50 5.85
N VAL A 35 -28.27 10.20 6.03
CA VAL A 35 -28.07 9.62 7.37
C VAL A 35 -26.66 9.94 7.83
N LYS A 36 -26.54 10.60 8.99
CA LYS A 36 -25.25 10.90 9.63
C LYS A 36 -25.08 10.09 10.90
N VAL A 37 -23.88 9.55 11.10
CA VAL A 37 -23.51 8.83 12.31
C VAL A 37 -22.29 9.47 12.96
N LYS A 38 -22.31 9.49 14.29
CA LYS A 38 -21.20 9.95 15.11
C LYS A 38 -20.17 8.82 15.23
N VAL A 39 -18.96 9.06 14.75
CA VAL A 39 -17.86 8.08 14.71
C VAL A 39 -16.59 8.67 15.29
N GLU A 40 -15.63 7.79 15.56
CA GLU A 40 -14.25 8.20 15.84
C GLU A 40 -13.60 8.75 14.55
N PRO A 41 -12.83 9.83 14.62
CA PRO A 41 -12.06 10.33 13.49
C PRO A 41 -11.02 9.30 13.07
N LEU A 42 -10.97 9.04 11.77
CA LEU A 42 -10.09 8.03 11.18
C LEU A 42 -8.62 8.09 11.67
N PRO A 43 -7.97 9.28 11.83
CA PRO A 43 -6.60 9.33 12.36
C PRO A 43 -6.44 8.69 13.75
N TYR A 44 -7.43 8.85 14.64
CA TYR A 44 -7.39 8.25 15.98
C TYR A 44 -7.60 6.73 15.90
N ALA A 45 -8.57 6.29 15.09
CA ALA A 45 -8.83 4.87 14.87
C ALA A 45 -7.59 4.15 14.28
N LEU A 46 -6.89 4.77 13.34
CA LEU A 46 -5.66 4.22 12.76
C LEU A 46 -4.55 4.12 13.81
N VAL A 47 -4.30 5.19 14.55
CA VAL A 47 -3.26 5.24 15.60
C VAL A 47 -3.50 4.16 16.66
N ASP A 48 -4.75 3.96 17.08
CA ASP A 48 -5.12 2.96 18.08
C ASP A 48 -5.07 1.51 17.55
N THR A 49 -5.54 1.29 16.31
CA THR A 49 -5.78 -0.07 15.79
C THR A 49 -4.56 -0.67 15.11
N LEU A 50 -3.87 0.09 14.25
CA LEU A 50 -2.80 -0.45 13.39
C LEU A 50 -1.66 -1.10 14.17
N PRO A 51 -1.20 -0.59 15.33
CA PRO A 51 -0.13 -1.23 16.10
C PRO A 51 -0.46 -2.66 16.57
N GLY A 52 -1.75 -2.97 16.76
CA GLY A 52 -2.22 -4.29 17.19
C GLY A 52 -2.41 -5.30 16.05
N MET A 53 -2.29 -4.88 14.79
CA MET A 53 -2.54 -5.71 13.62
C MET A 53 -1.26 -6.43 13.11
N PRO A 54 -1.41 -7.57 12.41
CA PRO A 54 -0.35 -8.13 11.59
C PRO A 54 0.23 -7.07 10.63
N ARG A 55 1.55 -7.07 10.42
CA ARG A 55 2.25 -6.00 9.68
C ARG A 55 1.67 -5.75 8.29
N GLN A 56 1.44 -6.83 7.54
CA GLN A 56 0.89 -6.78 6.19
C GLN A 56 -0.47 -6.08 6.16
N GLU A 57 -1.39 -6.49 7.03
CA GLU A 57 -2.73 -5.91 7.12
C GLU A 57 -2.69 -4.45 7.59
N ALA A 58 -1.82 -4.13 8.55
CA ALA A 58 -1.66 -2.78 9.04
C ALA A 58 -1.22 -1.82 7.93
N VAL A 59 -0.22 -2.22 7.13
CA VAL A 59 0.27 -1.42 5.99
C VAL A 59 -0.79 -1.31 4.90
N MET A 60 -1.50 -2.40 4.57
CA MET A 60 -2.61 -2.35 3.60
C MET A 60 -3.66 -1.30 3.96
N VAL A 61 -4.09 -1.26 5.22
CA VAL A 61 -5.07 -0.28 5.70
C VAL A 61 -4.47 1.13 5.68
N PHE A 62 -3.19 1.26 6.07
CA PHE A 62 -2.55 2.57 6.14
C PHE A 62 -2.33 3.18 4.76
N ASP A 63 -1.79 2.42 3.80
CA ASP A 63 -1.58 2.84 2.41
C ASP A 63 -2.91 3.31 1.79
N ALA A 64 -3.99 2.54 1.98
CA ALA A 64 -5.33 2.89 1.51
C ALA A 64 -5.85 4.19 2.15
N ALA A 65 -5.64 4.39 3.46
CA ALA A 65 -6.04 5.59 4.17
C ALA A 65 -5.26 6.83 3.71
N LEU A 66 -3.94 6.71 3.50
CA LEU A 66 -3.10 7.80 2.99
C LEU A 66 -3.47 8.19 1.55
N ALA A 67 -3.81 7.20 0.72
CA ALA A 67 -4.23 7.40 -0.66
C ALA A 67 -5.69 7.88 -0.79
N GLY A 68 -6.52 7.68 0.25
CA GLY A 68 -7.97 7.87 0.15
C GLY A 68 -8.66 6.78 -0.68
N ARG A 69 -8.01 5.64 -0.92
CA ARG A 69 -8.53 4.53 -1.75
C ARG A 69 -9.40 3.58 -0.93
N TYR A 70 -10.50 4.10 -0.39
CA TYR A 70 -11.50 3.34 0.34
C TYR A 70 -12.89 4.00 0.19
N GLY A 71 -13.94 3.39 0.73
CA GLY A 71 -15.34 3.77 0.45
C GLY A 71 -15.73 5.23 0.73
N TYR A 72 -14.95 5.98 1.52
CA TYR A 72 -15.20 7.41 1.77
C TYR A 72 -14.29 8.36 0.98
N GLY A 73 -13.27 7.86 0.28
CA GLY A 73 -12.46 8.68 -0.62
C GLY A 73 -11.56 9.73 0.04
N LYS A 74 -11.44 9.75 1.38
CA LYS A 74 -10.78 10.84 2.11
C LYS A 74 -9.37 10.46 2.53
N ALA A 75 -8.37 11.02 1.87
CA ALA A 75 -6.97 10.84 2.26
C ALA A 75 -6.71 11.39 3.67
N VAL A 76 -5.98 10.62 4.48
CA VAL A 76 -5.40 11.06 5.76
C VAL A 76 -4.04 11.69 5.50
N ARG A 77 -3.73 12.82 6.14
CA ARG A 77 -2.46 13.54 5.98
C ARG A 77 -1.66 13.54 7.29
N ASP A 78 -0.36 13.80 7.20
CA ASP A 78 0.52 13.87 8.36
C ASP A 78 0.00 14.77 9.50
N PRO A 79 -0.52 15.99 9.24
CA PRO A 79 -1.06 16.83 10.30
C PRO A 79 -2.26 16.21 11.04
N ASP A 80 -3.04 15.35 10.37
CA ASP A 80 -4.16 14.65 10.99
C ASP A 80 -3.67 13.58 11.97
N LEU A 81 -2.55 12.94 11.66
CA LEU A 81 -1.91 11.89 12.46
C LEU A 81 -1.16 12.47 13.66
N ASP A 82 -0.44 13.58 13.50
CA ASP A 82 0.38 14.20 14.56
C ASP A 82 -0.43 14.48 15.83
N GLY A 83 -1.68 14.91 15.67
CA GLY A 83 -2.60 15.14 16.80
C GLY A 83 -2.98 13.85 17.52
N ALA A 84 -3.24 12.78 16.76
CA ALA A 84 -3.66 11.49 17.26
C ALA A 84 -2.50 10.71 17.91
N GLU A 85 -1.27 10.83 17.43
CA GLU A 85 -0.11 10.16 18.03
C GLU A 85 0.13 10.51 19.49
N ASN A 86 -0.25 11.73 19.90
CA ASN A 86 -0.05 12.20 21.27
C ASN A 86 -0.92 11.45 22.29
N VAL A 87 -1.97 10.75 21.86
CA VAL A 87 -2.83 9.93 22.75
C VAL A 87 -2.43 8.45 22.78
N LEU A 88 -1.45 8.04 21.99
CA LEU A 88 -1.04 6.64 21.85
C LEU A 88 -0.31 6.13 23.12
N PRO A 89 -0.61 4.90 23.60
CA PRO A 89 0.15 4.28 24.67
C PRO A 89 1.65 4.18 24.34
N ILE A 90 2.51 4.30 25.36
CA ILE A 90 3.98 4.23 25.20
C ILE A 90 4.39 2.91 24.51
N ARG A 91 3.76 1.80 24.91
CA ARG A 91 4.04 0.46 24.37
C ARG A 91 3.81 0.36 22.85
N ASP A 92 2.86 1.14 22.31
CA ASP A 92 2.46 1.06 20.90
C ASP A 92 3.21 2.08 20.03
N THR A 93 3.93 3.02 20.67
CA THR A 93 4.64 4.12 19.99
C THR A 93 5.73 3.63 19.03
N ALA A 94 6.49 2.59 19.40
CA ALA A 94 7.54 2.06 18.53
C ALA A 94 6.96 1.42 17.26
N ARG A 95 5.92 0.60 17.43
CA ARG A 95 5.23 -0.07 16.32
C ARG A 95 4.55 0.91 15.40
N TRP A 96 3.84 1.90 15.96
CA TRP A 96 3.22 2.96 15.17
C TRP A 96 4.24 3.73 14.32
N ARG A 97 5.39 4.11 14.89
CA ARG A 97 6.44 4.83 14.14
C ARG A 97 7.02 4.01 13.01
N GLU A 98 7.19 2.70 13.20
CA GLU A 98 7.63 1.79 12.14
C GLU A 98 6.61 1.74 11.00
N LEU A 99 5.33 1.54 11.32
CA LEU A 99 4.25 1.52 10.32
C LEU A 99 4.14 2.86 9.57
N ARG A 100 4.18 3.99 10.29
CA ARG A 100 4.10 5.33 9.69
C ARG A 100 5.31 5.63 8.79
N ALA A 101 6.49 5.14 9.14
CA ALA A 101 7.68 5.29 8.30
C ALA A 101 7.65 4.38 7.05
N PHE A 102 6.93 3.25 7.12
CA PHE A 102 6.85 2.29 6.03
C PHE A 102 5.69 2.58 5.05
N ALA A 103 4.56 3.08 5.54
CA ALA A 103 3.36 3.31 4.75
C ALA A 103 3.63 4.28 3.58
N ASP A 104 2.97 4.03 2.45
CA ASP A 104 3.11 4.82 1.22
C ASP A 104 1.79 4.88 0.45
N ALA A 105 1.33 6.10 0.17
CA ALA A 105 0.13 6.35 -0.63
C ALA A 105 0.27 5.93 -2.11
N GLY A 106 1.46 5.51 -2.56
CA GLY A 106 1.72 5.02 -3.91
C GLY A 106 1.18 3.62 -4.17
N SER A 107 1.01 2.78 -3.14
CA SER A 107 0.52 1.40 -3.28
C SER A 107 -0.95 1.38 -3.67
N GLU A 108 -1.28 0.93 -4.88
CA GLU A 108 -2.63 1.07 -5.45
C GLU A 108 -3.60 -0.03 -5.04
N SER A 109 -3.07 -1.10 -4.43
CA SER A 109 -3.85 -2.27 -4.07
C SER A 109 -3.42 -2.95 -2.76
N PRO A 110 -4.31 -3.77 -2.16
CA PRO A 110 -3.95 -4.66 -1.07
C PRO A 110 -2.76 -5.57 -1.41
N GLY A 111 -2.73 -6.07 -2.65
CA GLY A 111 -1.67 -6.97 -3.13
C GLY A 111 -0.33 -6.28 -3.22
N GLU A 112 -0.29 -5.08 -3.78
CA GLU A 112 0.94 -4.27 -3.83
C GLU A 112 1.47 -3.95 -2.42
N SER A 113 0.57 -3.62 -1.49
CA SER A 113 0.93 -3.31 -0.10
C SER A 113 1.56 -4.53 0.57
N ARG A 114 0.99 -5.72 0.36
CA ARG A 114 1.57 -7.00 0.84
C ARG A 114 2.92 -7.29 0.19
N CYS A 115 3.04 -7.12 -1.14
CA CYS A 115 4.31 -7.26 -1.85
C CYS A 115 5.40 -6.43 -1.21
N ARG A 116 5.14 -5.14 -0.95
CA ARG A 116 6.12 -4.23 -0.32
C ARG A 116 6.60 -4.75 1.03
N VAL A 117 5.68 -5.21 1.88
CA VAL A 117 6.03 -5.75 3.20
C VAL A 117 6.91 -7.00 3.05
N ILE A 118 6.54 -7.93 2.16
CA ILE A 118 7.34 -9.15 1.94
C ILE A 118 8.72 -8.83 1.34
N ILE A 119 8.79 -7.94 0.35
CA ILE A 119 10.04 -7.44 -0.26
C ILE A 119 10.98 -6.91 0.83
N ASP A 120 10.44 -6.10 1.74
CA ASP A 120 11.20 -5.56 2.86
C ASP A 120 11.63 -6.62 3.88
N GLU A 121 10.74 -7.54 4.25
CA GLU A 121 11.03 -8.62 5.20
C GLU A 121 12.11 -9.57 4.67
N LEU A 122 12.08 -9.84 3.36
CA LEU A 122 13.08 -10.66 2.68
C LEU A 122 14.43 -9.95 2.52
N GLY A 123 14.53 -8.65 2.77
CA GLY A 123 15.80 -7.93 2.72
C GLY A 123 16.13 -7.25 1.40
N PHE A 124 15.19 -7.18 0.45
CA PHE A 124 15.39 -6.42 -0.79
C PHE A 124 15.31 -4.92 -0.55
N GLN A 125 15.85 -4.12 -1.47
CA GLN A 125 15.68 -2.68 -1.42
C GLN A 125 14.25 -2.28 -1.73
N ALA A 126 13.80 -1.18 -1.13
CA ALA A 126 12.50 -0.62 -1.45
C ALA A 126 12.43 -0.21 -2.94
N PRO A 127 11.38 -0.60 -3.67
CA PRO A 127 11.16 -0.13 -5.04
C PRO A 127 10.75 1.34 -5.06
N GLN A 128 10.92 2.01 -6.21
CA GLN A 128 10.11 3.18 -6.53
C GLN A 128 8.73 2.69 -6.98
N LEU A 129 7.67 3.18 -6.34
CA LEU A 129 6.30 2.80 -6.68
C LEU A 129 5.79 3.58 -7.88
N GLN A 130 4.92 2.93 -8.67
CA GLN A 130 4.09 3.58 -9.69
C GLN A 130 4.92 4.46 -10.67
N LYS A 131 6.08 3.95 -11.07
CA LYS A 131 7.06 4.69 -11.88
C LYS A 131 6.58 4.81 -13.33
N GLU A 132 6.51 6.04 -13.84
CA GLU A 132 6.31 6.26 -15.28
C GLU A 132 7.62 6.05 -16.06
N LEU A 133 7.59 5.12 -17.01
CA LEU A 133 8.65 4.82 -17.96
C LEU A 133 8.22 5.28 -19.36
N SER A 134 9.14 5.90 -20.09
CA SER A 134 8.89 6.29 -21.48
C SER A 134 9.31 5.18 -22.41
N VAL A 135 8.35 4.61 -23.14
CA VAL A 135 8.56 3.48 -24.04
C VAL A 135 8.37 3.93 -25.49
N PRO A 136 9.41 3.85 -26.35
CA PRO A 136 9.32 4.25 -27.74
C PRO A 136 8.17 3.53 -28.45
N ARG A 137 7.35 4.28 -29.20
CA ARG A 137 6.18 3.79 -29.97
C ARG A 137 5.00 3.25 -29.16
N ILE A 138 5.14 3.02 -27.85
CA ILE A 138 4.05 2.62 -26.95
C ILE A 138 3.54 3.80 -26.11
N GLY A 139 4.42 4.75 -25.77
CA GLY A 139 4.07 5.90 -24.94
C GLY A 139 4.55 5.72 -23.51
N ARG A 140 3.85 6.32 -22.55
CA ARG A 140 4.19 6.17 -21.13
C ARG A 140 3.54 4.92 -20.56
N ILE A 141 4.33 4.11 -19.87
CA ILE A 141 3.85 2.95 -19.11
C ILE A 141 4.15 3.24 -17.64
N ARG A 142 3.17 2.98 -16.78
CA ARG A 142 3.36 3.05 -15.33
C ARG A 142 3.48 1.64 -14.80
N VAL A 143 4.48 1.41 -13.95
CA VAL A 143 4.79 0.08 -13.40
C VAL A 143 4.70 0.11 -11.88
N ASP A 144 4.25 -0.99 -11.27
CA ASP A 144 3.97 -1.04 -9.83
C ASP A 144 5.23 -0.86 -8.99
N PHE A 145 6.28 -1.61 -9.31
CA PHE A 145 7.56 -1.59 -8.61
C PHE A 145 8.73 -1.45 -9.58
N TRP A 146 9.62 -0.51 -9.30
CA TRP A 146 10.78 -0.26 -10.14
C TRP A 146 12.09 -0.18 -9.37
N TRP A 147 13.10 -0.90 -9.86
CA TRP A 147 14.51 -0.83 -9.43
C TRP A 147 15.42 -0.68 -10.64
N GLU A 148 15.67 0.54 -11.10
CA GLU A 148 16.61 0.87 -12.19
C GLU A 148 16.44 0.07 -13.49
N ASP A 149 16.89 -1.18 -13.55
CA ASP A 149 16.78 -2.13 -14.67
C ASP A 149 15.78 -3.29 -14.42
N VAL A 150 15.12 -3.35 -13.26
CA VAL A 150 14.08 -4.32 -12.93
C VAL A 150 12.72 -3.64 -12.79
N VAL A 151 11.72 -4.20 -13.45
CA VAL A 151 10.30 -3.87 -13.29
C VAL A 151 9.61 -5.07 -12.66
N CYS A 152 8.77 -4.83 -11.66
CA CYS A 152 7.88 -5.85 -11.12
C CYS A 152 6.44 -5.35 -11.09
N GLU A 153 5.52 -6.16 -11.59
CA GLU A 153 4.08 -5.89 -11.62
C GLU A 153 3.36 -6.90 -10.74
N PHE A 154 2.35 -6.44 -9.98
CA PHE A 154 1.47 -7.33 -9.23
C PHE A 154 0.19 -7.60 -10.04
N ASP A 155 0.02 -8.86 -10.44
CA ASP A 155 -1.16 -9.29 -11.17
C ASP A 155 -2.30 -9.59 -10.18
N GLU A 156 -3.21 -8.62 -10.04
CA GLU A 156 -4.43 -8.76 -9.27
C GLU A 156 -5.44 -9.76 -9.86
N MET A 157 -5.20 -10.33 -11.06
CA MET A 157 -6.15 -11.18 -11.77
C MET A 157 -6.42 -12.52 -11.08
N ILE A 158 -7.22 -12.49 -10.01
CA ILE A 158 -8.05 -13.60 -9.53
C ILE A 158 -9.54 -13.34 -9.81
N LYS A 159 -9.95 -12.20 -10.39
CA LYS A 159 -11.38 -11.90 -10.62
C LYS A 159 -11.88 -11.77 -12.06
N TYR A 160 -11.04 -11.81 -13.09
CA TYR A 160 -11.52 -11.60 -14.48
C TYR A 160 -11.87 -12.86 -15.28
N THR A 161 -11.76 -14.05 -14.70
CA THR A 161 -12.21 -15.28 -15.37
C THR A 161 -13.73 -15.35 -15.59
N HIS A 162 -14.53 -14.39 -15.10
CA HIS A 162 -15.99 -14.42 -15.24
C HIS A 162 -16.62 -13.22 -15.98
N GLY A 163 -15.83 -12.28 -16.52
CA GLY A 163 -16.36 -11.00 -17.03
C GLY A 163 -16.13 -10.67 -18.50
N PHE A 164 -15.08 -11.20 -19.14
CA PHE A 164 -14.74 -10.87 -20.53
C PHE A 164 -14.83 -12.12 -21.41
N SER A 165 -15.89 -12.20 -22.21
CA SER A 165 -16.01 -13.21 -23.28
C SER A 165 -15.69 -12.57 -24.64
N GLY A 166 -14.92 -13.26 -25.49
CA GLY A 166 -14.70 -12.88 -26.89
C GLY A 166 -13.59 -11.83 -27.09
N GLN A 167 -13.75 -10.96 -28.10
CA GLN A 167 -12.71 -10.05 -28.61
C GLN A 167 -12.08 -9.11 -27.57
N ALA A 168 -12.80 -8.77 -26.50
CA ALA A 168 -12.29 -7.90 -25.43
C ALA A 168 -11.19 -8.58 -24.59
N ALA A 169 -11.33 -9.87 -24.30
CA ALA A 169 -10.29 -10.63 -23.58
C ALA A 169 -9.02 -10.79 -24.41
N GLU A 170 -9.19 -11.05 -25.71
CA GLU A 170 -8.08 -11.20 -26.65
C GLU A 170 -7.30 -9.89 -26.82
N GLN A 171 -7.99 -8.74 -26.87
CA GLN A 171 -7.35 -7.43 -26.90
C GLN A 171 -6.55 -7.15 -25.63
N VAL A 172 -7.09 -7.44 -24.44
CA VAL A 172 -6.36 -7.26 -23.17
C VAL A 172 -5.06 -8.07 -23.14
N VAL A 173 -5.13 -9.34 -23.55
CA VAL A 173 -3.93 -10.20 -23.63
C VAL A 173 -2.92 -9.68 -24.65
N GLN A 174 -3.38 -9.18 -25.81
CA GLN A 174 -2.50 -8.58 -26.82
C GLN A 174 -1.83 -7.30 -26.29
N TRP A 175 -2.57 -6.43 -25.61
CA TRP A 175 -2.02 -5.21 -25.00
C TRP A 175 -1.01 -5.53 -23.91
N GLU A 176 -1.28 -6.53 -23.08
CA GLU A 176 -0.35 -6.95 -22.02
C GLU A 176 0.93 -7.56 -22.60
N LYS A 177 0.81 -8.35 -23.67
CA LYS A 177 1.97 -8.88 -24.38
C LYS A 177 2.80 -7.78 -25.04
N LEU A 178 2.16 -6.82 -25.70
CA LEU A 178 2.86 -5.67 -26.31
C LEU A 178 3.56 -4.80 -25.27
N ARG A 179 2.96 -4.63 -24.09
CA ARG A 179 3.57 -3.95 -22.93
C ARG A 179 4.84 -4.68 -22.49
N GLU A 180 4.76 -5.98 -22.28
CA GLU A 180 5.89 -6.78 -21.82
C GLU A 180 7.03 -6.81 -22.85
N ASP A 181 6.71 -7.03 -24.13
CA ASP A 181 7.68 -7.03 -25.23
C ASP A 181 8.44 -5.69 -25.30
N ALA A 182 7.76 -4.57 -25.05
CA ALA A 182 8.39 -3.27 -25.12
C ALA A 182 9.24 -2.92 -23.90
N LEU A 183 8.88 -3.40 -22.71
CA LEU A 183 9.75 -3.31 -21.54
C LEU A 183 11.03 -4.14 -21.77
N ARG A 184 10.89 -5.36 -22.32
CA ARG A 184 12.03 -6.21 -22.66
C ARG A 184 12.93 -5.60 -23.75
N LEU A 185 12.37 -4.91 -24.73
CA LEU A 185 13.13 -4.18 -25.76
C LEU A 185 13.95 -3.00 -25.20
N LEU A 186 13.61 -2.53 -24.00
CA LEU A 186 14.35 -1.50 -23.27
C LEU A 186 15.33 -2.09 -22.24
N ASP A 187 15.60 -3.39 -22.33
CA ASP A 187 16.51 -4.13 -21.45
C ASP A 187 16.04 -4.21 -19.99
N TYR A 188 14.75 -3.96 -19.73
CA TYR A 188 14.17 -4.22 -18.41
C TYR A 188 13.97 -5.71 -18.19
N ARG A 189 14.38 -6.18 -17.01
CA ARG A 189 13.99 -7.48 -16.48
C ARG A 189 12.60 -7.34 -15.84
N VAL A 190 11.61 -8.03 -16.39
CA VAL A 190 10.22 -7.96 -15.93
C VAL A 190 9.92 -9.15 -15.01
N VAL A 191 9.40 -8.87 -13.82
CA VAL A 191 8.90 -9.86 -12.86
C VAL A 191 7.39 -9.69 -12.70
N ARG A 192 6.65 -10.80 -12.71
CA ARG A 192 5.22 -10.78 -12.37
C ARG A 192 5.02 -11.53 -11.06
N LEU A 193 4.39 -10.85 -10.11
CA LEU A 193 3.96 -11.41 -8.85
C LEU A 193 2.46 -11.60 -8.86
N THR A 194 2.01 -12.61 -8.14
CA THR A 194 0.61 -13.01 -8.04
C THR A 194 0.26 -13.26 -6.59
N TRP A 195 -1.01 -13.47 -6.30
CA TRP A 195 -1.43 -13.87 -4.95
C TRP A 195 -0.75 -15.16 -4.46
N SER A 196 -0.46 -16.13 -5.32
CA SER A 196 0.26 -17.35 -4.88
C SER A 196 1.68 -17.06 -4.42
N ASP A 197 2.32 -16.02 -4.97
CA ASP A 197 3.65 -15.58 -4.53
C ASP A 197 3.61 -14.90 -3.15
N LEU A 198 2.47 -14.33 -2.75
CA LEU A 198 2.30 -13.76 -1.41
C LEU A 198 2.14 -14.86 -0.35
N GLU A 199 1.63 -16.01 -0.75
CA GLU A 199 1.48 -17.19 0.11
C GLU A 199 2.76 -18.05 0.15
N ASP A 200 3.69 -17.82 -0.78
CA ASP A 200 5.03 -18.42 -0.81
C ASP A 200 6.13 -17.33 -0.92
N PRO A 201 6.50 -16.69 0.20
CA PRO A 201 7.54 -15.66 0.23
C PRO A 201 8.91 -16.13 -0.29
N GLU A 202 9.23 -17.42 -0.19
CA GLU A 202 10.51 -17.94 -0.69
C GLU A 202 10.56 -17.91 -2.22
N GLU A 203 9.48 -18.33 -2.88
CA GLU A 203 9.36 -18.25 -4.34
C GLU A 203 9.36 -16.80 -4.83
N LEU A 204 8.65 -15.90 -4.14
CA LEU A 204 8.70 -14.46 -4.41
C LEU A 204 10.15 -13.95 -4.33
N GLY A 205 10.86 -14.28 -3.24
CA GLY A 205 12.26 -13.90 -3.07
C GLY A 205 13.16 -14.46 -4.17
N ARG A 206 12.97 -15.72 -4.57
CA ARG A 206 13.70 -16.36 -5.67
C ARG A 206 13.52 -15.62 -6.99
N LYS A 207 12.28 -15.23 -7.32
CA LYS A 207 11.97 -14.45 -8.53
C LYS A 207 12.70 -13.11 -8.54
N LEU A 208 12.64 -12.37 -7.44
CA LEU A 208 13.31 -11.07 -7.33
C LEU A 208 14.83 -11.20 -7.40
N LEU A 209 15.41 -12.21 -6.74
CA LEU A 209 16.85 -12.44 -6.77
C LEU A 209 17.34 -12.80 -8.18
N LEU A 210 16.64 -13.69 -8.89
CA LEU A 210 16.98 -14.05 -10.27
C LEU A 210 16.84 -12.88 -11.23
N ALA A 211 15.89 -11.98 -10.98
CA ALA A 211 15.73 -10.73 -11.72
C ALA A 211 16.78 -9.67 -11.36
N GLY A 212 17.69 -9.94 -10.40
CA GLY A 212 18.74 -9.02 -10.01
C GLY A 212 18.27 -7.86 -9.12
N VAL A 213 17.12 -7.99 -8.45
CA VAL A 213 16.65 -6.96 -7.52
C VAL A 213 17.68 -6.77 -6.41
N PRO A 214 18.14 -5.53 -6.15
CA PRO A 214 19.18 -5.29 -5.17
C PRO A 214 18.80 -5.73 -3.76
N HIS A 215 19.59 -6.63 -3.18
CA HIS A 215 19.39 -7.14 -1.83
C HIS A 215 20.32 -6.45 -0.82
N ARG A 216 19.80 -6.04 0.35
CA ARG A 216 20.55 -5.26 1.36
C ARG A 216 21.76 -6.01 1.90
N ALA A 217 21.67 -7.34 2.02
CA ALA A 217 22.81 -8.17 2.43
C ALA A 217 23.84 -8.38 1.30
N LEU A 218 23.44 -8.29 0.02
CA LEU A 218 24.34 -8.56 -1.10
C LEU A 218 25.18 -7.35 -1.52
N ARG A 219 24.82 -6.13 -1.09
CA ARG A 219 25.64 -4.91 -1.26
C ARG A 219 27.03 -5.00 -0.62
N GLN A 220 27.27 -5.99 0.25
CA GLN A 220 28.59 -6.23 0.87
C GLN A 220 29.51 -7.09 0.01
N PHE A 221 29.05 -7.59 -1.14
CA PHE A 221 29.84 -8.39 -2.06
C PHE A 221 30.00 -7.62 -3.38
N THR A 222 31.17 -7.03 -3.59
CA THR A 222 31.60 -6.64 -4.94
C THR A 222 32.15 -7.87 -5.65
N THR A 223 31.62 -8.17 -6.83
CA THR A 223 32.30 -9.07 -7.75
C THR A 223 33.62 -8.40 -8.15
N ALA A 224 34.74 -9.07 -7.91
CA ALA A 224 36.02 -8.64 -8.49
C ALA A 224 35.88 -8.64 -10.02
N ALA A 225 36.33 -7.56 -10.65
CA ALA A 225 36.35 -7.38 -12.10
C ALA A 225 37.24 -8.43 -12.80
#